data_AF-B9DHZ2-F1
#
_entry.id   AF-B9DHZ2-F1
#
_cell.length_a   1.000
_cell.length_b   1.000
_cell.length_c   1.000
_cell.angle_alpha   90.00
_cell.angle_beta   90.00
_cell.angle_gamma   90.00
#
_symmetry.space_group_name_H-M   'P 1'
#
loop_
_entity.id
_entity.type
_entity.pdbx_description
1 polymer ?
#
loop_
_entity_poly.entity_id
_entity_poly.type
_entity_poly.pdbx_seq_one_letter_code
_entity_poly.pdbx_strand_id
1 'polypeptide(L)'
;TRPGNGSVFENAFIANAKRTARASPTLISATRRLLATAFLDDPANTYFAVLSQYCIPLHSFNYVYSSLFESSIFDKSDPDPNPNPRGIRILYRSFMELISDEPRLWKRYTARGRYAMMPEVPFEKFRVGSQFFVMTRRHALLTIKDRILWRKFKLPCYRSDECYPEEHYFPTLLNMKDPDGCTGYTLTRVNWTGTVKGHPYTYKPKEVVPELIQRLRRSNHSSSYFFARKFTPDCLKPLLAIADSVIFRD
;
A
#
# COMPACT_ATOMS: atom_id res chain seq x y z
N THR A 1 10.21 12.75 8.06
CA THR A 1 10.21 13.40 9.39
C THR A 1 11.02 12.52 10.30
N ARG A 2 12.00 13.04 11.04
CA ARG A 2 12.71 12.21 12.03
C ARG A 2 11.78 11.99 13.23
N PRO A 3 11.75 10.79 13.84
CA PRO A 3 11.08 10.60 15.12
C PRO A 3 11.63 11.59 16.15
N GLY A 4 10.77 12.08 17.05
CA GLY A 4 11.24 12.82 18.22
C GLY A 4 11.90 11.89 19.24
N ASN A 5 12.76 12.43 20.10
CA ASN A 5 13.36 11.68 21.21
C ASN A 5 12.25 11.10 22.11
N GLY A 6 12.41 9.85 22.55
CA GLY A 6 11.41 9.11 23.32
C GLY A 6 10.24 8.57 22.50
N SER A 7 10.25 8.72 21.17
CA SER A 7 9.26 8.09 20.30
C SER A 7 9.45 6.58 20.28
N VAL A 8 8.36 5.81 20.21
CA VAL A 8 8.40 4.36 19.95
C VAL A 8 9.14 3.99 18.65
N PHE A 9 9.35 4.97 17.75
CA PHE A 9 10.10 4.79 16.50
C PHE A 9 11.51 5.38 16.54
N GLU A 10 12.01 5.84 17.68
CA GLU A 10 13.34 6.48 17.80
C GLU A 10 14.46 5.63 17.20
N ASN A 11 14.46 4.33 17.52
CA ASN A 11 15.45 3.37 17.01
C ASN A 11 15.06 2.74 15.67
N ALA A 12 13.89 3.08 15.11
CA ALA A 12 13.40 2.56 13.84
C ALA A 12 13.74 3.46 12.63
N PHE A 13 14.46 4.57 12.84
CA PHE A 13 14.82 5.48 11.77
C PHE A 13 15.97 4.94 10.91
N ILE A 14 15.78 4.87 9.59
CA ILE A 14 16.84 4.48 8.65
C ILE A 14 17.86 5.61 8.54
N ALA A 15 19.05 5.44 9.12
CA ALA A 15 20.11 6.45 9.19
C ALA A 15 20.46 7.08 7.83
N ASN A 16 20.50 6.27 6.76
CA ASN A 16 20.80 6.70 5.39
C ASN A 16 19.54 7.08 4.57
N ALA A 17 18.47 7.52 5.23
CA ALA A 17 17.26 7.98 4.58
C ALA A 17 17.54 9.18 3.65
N LYS A 18 16.93 9.16 2.46
CA LYS A 18 17.07 10.22 1.44
C LYS A 18 15.76 10.97 1.28
N ARG A 19 15.85 12.23 0.85
CA ARG A 19 14.67 13.06 0.57
C ARG A 19 13.81 12.40 -0.53
N THR A 20 12.51 12.35 -0.29
CA THR A 20 11.51 11.87 -1.24
C THR A 20 10.74 13.05 -1.83
N ALA A 21 10.36 12.93 -3.09
CA ALA A 21 9.50 13.88 -3.77
C ALA A 21 8.32 13.16 -4.44
N ARG A 22 7.18 13.84 -4.55
CA ARG A 22 6.06 13.36 -5.36
C ARG A 22 6.48 13.24 -6.82
N ALA A 23 5.90 12.29 -7.56
CA ALA A 23 6.18 12.11 -8.99
C ALA A 23 7.66 11.84 -9.30
N SER A 24 8.37 11.23 -8.33
CA SER A 24 9.81 11.01 -8.40
C SER A 24 10.14 9.58 -7.99
N PRO A 25 11.12 8.93 -8.67
CA PRO A 25 11.56 7.58 -8.30
C PRO A 25 12.18 7.50 -6.90
N THR A 26 12.41 8.64 -6.25
CA THR A 26 12.86 8.71 -4.86
C THR A 26 11.87 8.04 -3.90
N LEU A 27 10.56 8.10 -4.16
CA LEU A 27 9.55 7.38 -3.36
C LEU A 27 9.70 5.87 -3.49
N ILE A 28 9.84 5.33 -4.73
CA ILE A 28 10.12 3.90 -4.94
C ILE A 28 11.39 3.50 -4.17
N SER A 29 12.46 4.29 -4.31
CA SER A 29 13.74 4.00 -3.67
C SER A 29 13.64 3.99 -2.14
N ALA A 30 12.84 4.89 -1.56
CA ALA A 30 12.57 4.93 -0.13
C ALA A 30 11.75 3.72 0.32
N THR A 31 10.67 3.37 -0.39
CA THR A 31 9.85 2.19 -0.09
C THR A 31 10.67 0.90 -0.19
N ARG A 32 11.53 0.76 -1.20
CA ARG A 32 12.46 -0.39 -1.31
C ARG A 32 13.42 -0.49 -0.11
N ARG A 33 13.92 0.65 0.40
CA ARG A 33 14.76 0.66 1.62
C ARG A 33 13.96 0.29 2.87
N LEU A 34 12.72 0.76 3.00
CA LEU A 34 11.82 0.38 4.09
C LEU A 34 11.57 -1.13 4.09
N LEU A 35 11.22 -1.70 2.93
CA LEU A 35 11.03 -3.15 2.77
C LEU A 35 12.30 -3.93 3.08
N ALA A 36 13.47 -3.49 2.58
CA ALA A 36 14.74 -4.15 2.87
C ALA A 36 15.10 -4.11 4.36
N THR A 37 14.87 -2.98 5.02
CA THR A 37 15.15 -2.82 6.45
C THR A 37 14.27 -3.75 7.26
N ALA A 38 12.94 -3.69 7.07
CA ALA A 38 12.00 -4.56 7.79
C ALA A 38 12.22 -6.06 7.47
N PHE A 39 12.66 -6.40 6.25
CA PHE A 39 12.93 -7.79 5.88
C PHE A 39 14.13 -8.38 6.62
N LEU A 40 15.15 -7.55 6.87
CA LEU A 40 16.38 -7.91 7.59
C LEU A 40 16.21 -7.83 9.10
N ASP A 41 15.37 -6.92 9.59
CA ASP A 41 15.11 -6.68 11.01
C ASP A 41 14.55 -7.92 11.73
N ASP A 42 13.54 -8.56 11.13
CA ASP A 42 12.93 -9.77 11.70
C ASP A 42 12.65 -10.83 10.60
N PRO A 43 13.20 -12.05 10.70
CA PRO A 43 12.89 -13.15 9.79
C PRO A 43 11.42 -13.60 9.84
N ALA A 44 10.71 -13.37 10.95
CA ALA A 44 9.30 -13.71 11.13
C ALA A 44 8.33 -12.72 10.45
N ASN A 45 8.82 -11.55 10.00
CA ASN A 45 7.99 -10.57 9.27
C ASN A 45 7.40 -11.20 8.01
N THR A 46 6.09 -11.48 8.04
CA THR A 46 5.36 -12.17 6.96
C THR A 46 4.63 -11.20 6.04
N TYR A 47 4.16 -10.07 6.56
CA TYR A 47 3.50 -9.00 5.81
C TYR A 47 4.17 -7.65 6.05
N PHE A 48 4.14 -6.79 5.03
CA PHE A 48 4.76 -5.48 4.99
C PHE A 48 3.71 -4.46 4.53
N ALA A 49 3.26 -3.62 5.46
CA ALA A 49 2.31 -2.54 5.19
C ALA A 49 3.06 -1.22 4.96
N VAL A 50 2.81 -0.55 3.84
CA VAL A 50 3.37 0.78 3.55
C VAL A 50 2.35 1.84 3.93
N LEU A 51 2.68 2.67 4.92
CA LEU A 51 1.84 3.73 5.46
C LEU A 51 2.53 5.10 5.41
N SER A 52 1.76 6.16 5.66
CA SER A 52 2.29 7.51 5.87
C SER A 52 1.77 8.10 7.17
N GLN A 53 2.36 9.20 7.63
CA GLN A 53 1.93 9.95 8.83
C GLN A 53 0.49 10.49 8.78
N TYR A 54 -0.22 10.30 7.67
CA TYR A 54 -1.62 10.71 7.50
C TYR A 54 -2.58 9.52 7.41
N CYS A 55 -2.08 8.31 7.67
CA CYS A 55 -2.87 7.09 7.75
C CYS A 55 -3.21 6.80 9.21
N ILE A 56 -4.36 6.17 9.44
CA ILE A 56 -4.79 5.70 10.76
C ILE A 56 -5.15 4.22 10.68
N PRO A 57 -5.00 3.44 11.77
CA PRO A 57 -5.62 2.13 11.86
C PRO A 57 -7.14 2.27 11.98
N LEU A 58 -7.88 1.27 11.50
CA LEU A 58 -9.32 1.15 11.66
C LEU A 58 -9.74 0.01 12.60
N HIS A 59 -8.78 -0.82 13.01
CA HIS A 59 -8.98 -2.04 13.77
C HIS A 59 -7.82 -2.25 14.75
N SER A 60 -8.02 -3.10 15.77
CA SER A 60 -6.93 -3.51 16.66
C SER A 60 -5.91 -4.37 15.92
N PHE A 61 -4.73 -4.53 16.52
CA PHE A 61 -3.72 -5.43 16.01
C PHE A 61 -4.21 -6.88 15.96
N ASN A 62 -4.99 -7.34 16.95
CA ASN A 62 -5.52 -8.70 17.01
C ASN A 62 -6.46 -8.97 15.82
N TYR A 63 -7.34 -8.02 15.49
CA TYR A 63 -8.20 -8.17 14.31
C TYR A 63 -7.39 -8.25 13.01
N VAL A 64 -6.38 -7.40 12.84
CA VAL A 64 -5.50 -7.42 11.66
C VAL A 64 -4.78 -8.76 11.56
N TYR A 65 -4.24 -9.26 12.69
CA TYR A 65 -3.56 -10.55 12.75
C TYR A 65 -4.50 -11.70 12.39
N SER A 66 -5.63 -11.85 13.10
CA SER A 66 -6.59 -12.90 12.82
C SER A 66 -7.12 -12.82 11.38
N SER A 67 -7.33 -11.62 10.85
CA SER A 67 -7.76 -11.43 9.45
C SER A 67 -6.74 -11.92 8.42
N LEU A 68 -5.43 -11.72 8.66
CA LEU A 68 -4.38 -12.10 7.72
C LEU A 68 -3.90 -13.54 7.86
N PHE A 69 -3.97 -14.11 9.06
CA PHE A 69 -3.34 -15.39 9.40
C PHE A 69 -4.33 -16.50 9.74
N GLU A 70 -5.54 -16.19 10.20
CA GLU A 70 -6.48 -17.18 10.74
C GLU A 70 -7.80 -17.24 9.94
N SER A 71 -8.28 -16.09 9.46
CA SER A 71 -9.60 -15.97 8.83
C SER A 71 -9.60 -16.54 7.41
N SER A 72 -10.50 -17.50 7.17
CA SER A 72 -10.71 -18.04 5.84
C SER A 72 -11.57 -17.14 4.95
N ILE A 73 -12.36 -16.25 5.54
CA ILE A 73 -13.39 -15.46 4.85
C ILE A 73 -13.02 -13.98 4.70
N PHE A 74 -11.82 -13.58 5.15
CA PHE A 74 -11.42 -12.18 5.12
C PHE A 74 -11.27 -11.63 3.70
N ASP A 75 -10.57 -12.36 2.82
CA ASP A 75 -10.45 -12.03 1.41
C ASP A 75 -11.66 -12.56 0.63
N LYS A 76 -12.52 -11.67 0.14
CA LYS A 76 -13.72 -12.07 -0.63
C LYS A 76 -13.42 -12.36 -2.09
N SER A 77 -12.19 -12.07 -2.55
CA SER A 77 -11.73 -12.43 -3.90
C SER A 77 -11.35 -13.90 -4.03
N ASP A 78 -11.42 -14.67 -2.94
CA ASP A 78 -11.10 -16.09 -2.87
C ASP A 78 -12.38 -16.93 -3.02
N PRO A 79 -12.61 -17.60 -4.16
CA PRO A 79 -13.72 -18.51 -4.35
C PRO A 79 -13.30 -19.94 -4.04
N ASP A 80 -12.82 -20.24 -2.82
CA ASP A 80 -12.48 -21.63 -2.44
C ASP A 80 -13.65 -22.35 -1.75
N PRO A 81 -14.45 -23.17 -2.48
CA PRO A 81 -15.46 -24.04 -1.90
C PRO A 81 -14.90 -25.38 -1.38
N ASN A 82 -13.61 -25.69 -1.56
CA ASN A 82 -13.03 -27.00 -1.20
C ASN A 82 -11.59 -26.86 -0.65
N PRO A 83 -11.44 -26.63 0.68
CA PRO A 83 -10.12 -26.65 1.30
C PRO A 83 -9.44 -28.01 1.09
N ASN A 84 -8.15 -27.99 0.75
CA ASN A 84 -7.32 -29.19 0.65
C ASN A 84 -7.57 -30.15 1.84
N PRO A 85 -7.56 -31.49 1.67
CA PRO A 85 -7.92 -32.46 2.71
C PRO A 85 -7.06 -32.42 3.99
N ARG A 86 -5.98 -31.61 4.01
CA ARG A 86 -5.11 -31.37 5.17
C ARG A 86 -5.37 -30.04 5.89
N GLY A 87 -6.33 -29.23 5.43
CA GLY A 87 -6.68 -27.93 6.04
C GLY A 87 -5.62 -26.84 5.92
N ILE A 88 -4.48 -27.08 5.27
CA ILE A 88 -3.41 -26.07 5.13
C ILE A 88 -3.72 -25.18 3.92
N ARG A 89 -4.28 -24.00 4.19
CA ARG A 89 -4.29 -22.87 3.25
C ARG A 89 -2.86 -22.41 3.01
N ILE A 90 -2.29 -22.74 1.86
CA ILE A 90 -1.06 -22.07 1.40
C ILE A 90 -1.49 -21.13 0.27
N LEU A 91 -1.76 -19.86 0.60
CA LEU A 91 -1.18 -18.73 -0.13
C LEU A 91 -1.51 -17.43 0.62
N TYR A 92 -0.56 -16.91 1.40
CA TYR A 92 -0.59 -15.49 1.74
C TYR A 92 -0.53 -14.69 0.43
N ARG A 93 -1.51 -13.83 0.18
CA ARG A 93 -1.59 -12.95 -1.01
C ARG A 93 -1.25 -11.52 -0.63
N SER A 94 -0.65 -10.78 -1.56
CA SER A 94 -0.45 -9.34 -1.40
C SER A 94 -1.74 -8.59 -1.73
N PHE A 95 -2.06 -7.60 -0.90
CA PHE A 95 -3.16 -6.66 -1.11
C PHE A 95 -2.63 -5.42 -1.81
N MET A 96 -2.65 -5.48 -3.14
CA MET A 96 -2.19 -4.42 -4.04
C MET A 96 -3.15 -4.28 -5.21
N GLU A 97 -3.51 -3.04 -5.54
CA GLU A 97 -4.28 -2.71 -6.74
C GLU A 97 -3.46 -2.97 -8.00
N LEU A 98 -4.05 -3.67 -8.97
CA LEU A 98 -3.43 -4.01 -10.26
C LEU A 98 -4.29 -3.49 -11.43
N ILE A 99 -4.42 -2.17 -11.54
CA ILE A 99 -5.32 -1.52 -12.51
C ILE A 99 -4.68 -1.48 -13.91
N SER A 100 -5.44 -1.87 -14.93
CA SER A 100 -5.01 -1.90 -16.34
C SER A 100 -5.90 -1.12 -17.30
N ASP A 101 -6.97 -0.53 -16.82
CA ASP A 101 -8.03 0.12 -17.60
C ASP A 101 -8.24 1.59 -17.21
N GLU A 102 -7.26 2.20 -16.54
CA GLU A 102 -7.30 3.63 -16.22
C GLU A 102 -7.32 4.48 -17.52
N PRO A 103 -8.22 5.47 -17.67
CA PRO A 103 -8.32 6.29 -18.88
C PRO A 103 -7.03 7.01 -19.32
N ARG A 104 -6.10 7.25 -18.40
CA ARG A 104 -4.82 7.94 -18.67
C ARG A 104 -3.62 7.01 -18.64
N LEU A 105 -3.82 5.69 -18.69
CA LEU A 105 -2.76 4.70 -18.56
C LEU A 105 -1.63 4.88 -19.59
N TRP A 106 -1.99 5.17 -20.85
CA TRP A 106 -0.99 5.40 -21.92
C TRP A 106 -0.11 6.63 -21.66
N LYS A 107 -0.69 7.72 -21.14
CA LYS A 107 0.07 8.92 -20.75
C LYS A 107 1.04 8.60 -19.61
N ARG A 108 0.58 7.84 -18.62
CA ARG A 108 1.43 7.38 -17.49
C ARG A 108 2.57 6.46 -17.91
N TYR A 109 2.31 5.59 -18.87
CA TYR A 109 3.30 4.68 -19.44
C TYR A 109 4.39 5.45 -20.18
N THR A 110 4.01 6.41 -21.04
CA THR A 110 4.94 7.18 -21.89
C THR A 110 5.58 8.38 -21.19
N ALA A 111 5.23 8.68 -19.93
CA ALA A 111 5.70 9.86 -19.21
C ALA A 111 7.23 9.93 -18.95
N ARG A 112 7.97 8.84 -19.22
CA ARG A 112 9.44 8.77 -19.17
C ARG A 112 10.10 8.65 -20.55
N GLY A 113 9.29 8.72 -21.62
CA GLY A 113 9.69 8.53 -23.02
C GLY A 113 8.88 7.44 -23.68
N ARG A 114 8.55 7.66 -24.97
CA ARG A 114 7.70 6.78 -25.78
C ARG A 114 8.15 5.31 -25.74
N TYR A 115 9.46 5.08 -25.73
CA TYR A 115 10.06 3.74 -25.73
C TYR A 115 10.84 3.42 -24.45
N ALA A 116 10.79 4.28 -23.43
CA ALA A 116 11.64 4.15 -22.26
C ALA A 116 11.39 2.84 -21.50
N MET A 117 10.14 2.38 -21.46
CA MET A 117 9.71 1.14 -20.80
C MET A 117 10.03 -0.12 -21.60
N MET A 118 10.24 0.01 -22.92
CA MET A 118 10.48 -1.12 -23.82
C MET A 118 11.95 -1.59 -23.81
N PRO A 119 12.21 -2.88 -24.13
CA PRO A 119 11.25 -3.98 -24.24
C PRO A 119 10.79 -4.58 -22.89
N GLU A 120 11.41 -4.19 -21.78
CA GLU A 120 11.31 -4.88 -20.49
C GLU A 120 9.92 -4.80 -19.85
N VAL A 121 9.15 -3.75 -20.14
CA VAL A 121 7.77 -3.58 -19.68
C VAL A 121 6.91 -3.24 -20.89
N PRO A 122 6.32 -4.24 -21.57
CA PRO A 122 5.30 -4.00 -22.59
C PRO A 122 4.08 -3.28 -22.00
N PHE A 123 3.38 -2.50 -22.81
CA PHE A 123 2.25 -1.68 -22.34
C PHE A 123 1.14 -2.53 -21.72
N GLU A 124 0.87 -3.71 -22.27
CA GLU A 124 -0.17 -4.64 -21.84
C GLU A 124 0.13 -5.23 -20.44
N LYS A 125 1.39 -5.17 -20.01
CA LYS A 125 1.86 -5.61 -18.70
C LYS A 125 1.96 -4.48 -17.68
N PHE A 126 1.92 -3.23 -18.14
CA PHE A 126 1.96 -2.06 -17.27
C PHE A 126 0.70 -1.99 -16.41
N ARG A 127 0.87 -1.72 -15.13
CA ARG A 127 -0.23 -1.55 -14.16
C ARG A 127 -0.02 -0.30 -13.35
N VAL A 128 -1.13 0.25 -12.86
CA VAL A 128 -1.16 1.32 -11.88
C VAL A 128 -1.92 0.88 -10.63
N GLY A 129 -1.70 1.56 -9.52
CA GLY A 129 -2.38 1.27 -8.27
C GLY A 129 -1.94 2.21 -7.14
N SER A 130 -2.54 2.04 -5.97
CA SER A 130 -2.21 2.81 -4.78
C SER A 130 -0.75 2.65 -4.33
N GLN A 131 -0.18 3.74 -3.83
CA GLN A 131 1.11 3.77 -3.13
C GLN A 131 1.08 3.00 -1.80
N PHE A 132 -0.12 2.75 -1.26
CA PHE A 132 -0.36 2.13 0.04
C PHE A 132 -0.89 0.74 -0.20
N PHE A 133 -0.06 -0.26 0.09
CA PHE A 133 -0.34 -1.68 -0.09
C PHE A 133 0.13 -2.46 1.14
N VAL A 134 -0.35 -3.69 1.23
CA VAL A 134 0.15 -4.69 2.19
C VAL A 134 0.69 -5.85 1.37
N MET A 135 1.98 -6.15 1.45
CA MET A 135 2.58 -7.21 0.65
C MET A 135 3.22 -8.30 1.49
N THR A 136 3.26 -9.52 0.96
CA THR A 136 3.90 -10.65 1.63
C THR A 136 5.42 -10.53 1.63
N ARG A 137 6.08 -11.28 2.52
CA ARG A 137 7.54 -11.42 2.57
C ARG A 137 8.16 -11.85 1.25
N ARG A 138 7.51 -12.78 0.53
CA ARG A 138 7.93 -13.22 -0.81
C ARG A 138 7.95 -12.04 -1.79
N HIS A 139 6.90 -11.21 -1.79
CA HIS A 139 6.80 -10.03 -2.66
C HIS A 139 7.71 -8.88 -2.24
N ALA A 140 7.99 -8.72 -0.94
CA ALA A 140 9.00 -7.80 -0.46
C ALA A 140 10.40 -8.20 -0.98
N LEU A 141 10.77 -9.48 -0.88
CA LEU A 141 12.05 -9.98 -1.40
C LEU A 141 12.18 -9.79 -2.92
N LEU A 142 11.13 -10.12 -3.66
CA LEU A 142 11.04 -9.93 -5.11
C LEU A 142 11.29 -8.47 -5.48
N THR A 143 10.63 -7.55 -4.79
CA THR A 143 10.82 -6.11 -4.93
C THR A 143 12.27 -5.72 -4.64
N ILE A 144 12.85 -6.13 -3.51
CA ILE A 144 14.23 -5.78 -3.11
C ILE A 144 15.25 -6.28 -4.15
N LYS A 145 15.06 -7.49 -4.68
CA LYS A 145 15.95 -8.11 -5.67
C LYS A 145 15.84 -7.51 -7.06
N ASP A 146 14.68 -6.95 -7.43
CA ASP A 146 14.50 -6.41 -8.78
C ASP A 146 15.54 -5.33 -9.12
N ARG A 147 16.08 -5.47 -10.33
CA ARG A 147 17.02 -4.54 -10.96
C ARG A 147 16.55 -4.16 -12.37
N ILE A 148 15.73 -4.99 -13.00
CA ILE A 148 15.35 -4.85 -14.41
C ILE A 148 14.32 -3.74 -14.53
N LEU A 149 13.16 -3.90 -13.86
CA LEU A 149 12.11 -2.89 -13.90
C LEU A 149 12.57 -1.62 -13.18
N TRP A 150 13.33 -1.75 -12.08
CA TRP A 150 13.89 -0.59 -11.40
C TRP A 150 14.72 0.31 -12.32
N ARG A 151 15.50 -0.23 -13.26
CA ARG A 151 16.27 0.58 -14.23
C ARG A 151 15.38 1.43 -15.13
N LYS A 152 14.15 0.99 -15.41
CA LYS A 152 13.17 1.74 -16.20
C LYS A 152 12.44 2.77 -15.35
N PHE A 153 11.94 2.36 -14.18
CA PHE A 153 11.15 3.24 -13.32
C PHE A 153 11.98 4.31 -12.59
N LYS A 154 13.32 4.15 -12.50
CA LYS A 154 14.23 5.19 -11.99
C LYS A 154 14.48 6.34 -12.96
N LEU A 155 14.10 6.21 -14.23
CA LEU A 155 14.24 7.29 -15.20
C LEU A 155 13.35 8.48 -14.81
N PRO A 156 13.81 9.72 -15.03
CA PRO A 156 13.03 10.90 -14.71
C PRO A 156 11.77 10.97 -15.57
N CYS A 157 10.73 11.54 -14.97
CA CYS A 157 9.49 11.86 -15.67
C CYS A 157 9.62 13.21 -16.36
N TYR A 158 9.09 13.34 -17.58
CA TYR A 158 9.04 14.64 -18.27
C TYR A 158 7.93 15.55 -17.72
N ARG A 159 6.83 14.96 -17.25
CA ARG A 159 5.67 15.68 -16.72
C ARG A 159 5.25 15.07 -15.38
N SER A 160 5.30 15.88 -14.33
CA SER A 160 5.05 15.41 -12.96
C SER A 160 3.58 15.08 -12.68
N ASP A 161 2.66 15.65 -13.44
CA ASP A 161 1.22 15.42 -13.32
C ASP A 161 0.75 14.13 -14.03
N GLU A 162 1.58 13.58 -14.92
CA GLU A 162 1.33 12.35 -15.67
C GLU A 162 2.15 11.16 -15.16
N CYS A 163 3.04 11.36 -14.19
CA CYS A 163 4.04 10.36 -13.84
C CYS A 163 4.15 10.17 -12.33
N TYR A 164 3.58 9.08 -11.83
CA TYR A 164 3.66 8.68 -10.43
C TYR A 164 4.39 7.33 -10.33
N PRO A 165 5.74 7.31 -10.47
CA PRO A 165 6.52 6.08 -10.51
C PRO A 165 6.15 5.06 -9.43
N GLU A 166 5.94 5.54 -8.22
CA GLU A 166 5.59 4.75 -7.06
C GLU A 166 4.19 4.12 -7.13
N GLU A 167 3.28 4.66 -7.93
CA GLU A 167 1.95 4.09 -8.21
C GLU A 167 2.00 3.09 -9.38
N HIS A 168 3.14 2.96 -10.07
CA HIS A 168 3.24 2.15 -11.29
C HIS A 168 4.21 0.98 -11.10
N TYR A 169 5.34 1.21 -10.42
CA TYR A 169 6.45 0.26 -10.33
C TYR A 169 6.07 -1.05 -9.63
N PHE A 170 5.55 -0.97 -8.41
CA PHE A 170 5.18 -2.14 -7.62
C PHE A 170 4.05 -2.96 -8.27
N PRO A 171 2.93 -2.35 -8.71
CA PRO A 171 1.87 -3.13 -9.35
C PRO A 171 2.31 -3.74 -10.68
N THR A 172 3.11 -3.02 -11.48
CA THR A 172 3.67 -3.59 -12.73
C THR A 172 4.60 -4.77 -12.44
N LEU A 173 5.49 -4.64 -11.45
CA LEU A 173 6.42 -5.71 -11.09
C LEU A 173 5.70 -6.97 -10.62
N LEU A 174 4.71 -6.83 -9.72
CA LEU A 174 3.99 -7.98 -9.20
C LEU A 174 3.08 -8.60 -10.26
N ASN A 175 2.37 -7.81 -11.06
CA ASN A 175 1.57 -8.32 -12.18
C ASN A 175 2.41 -9.13 -13.19
N MET A 176 3.66 -8.71 -13.44
CA MET A 176 4.55 -9.41 -14.36
C MET A 176 5.20 -10.66 -13.79
N LYS A 177 5.37 -10.75 -12.47
CA LYS A 177 6.14 -11.82 -11.83
C LYS A 177 5.28 -12.83 -11.11
N ASP A 178 4.13 -12.43 -10.59
CA ASP A 178 3.24 -13.24 -9.78
C ASP A 178 1.81 -12.66 -9.75
N PRO A 179 1.10 -12.67 -10.89
CA PRO A 179 -0.23 -12.04 -10.99
C PRO A 179 -1.25 -12.65 -10.02
N ASP A 180 -1.21 -13.96 -9.80
CA ASP A 180 -2.20 -14.67 -8.96
C ASP A 180 -1.97 -14.49 -7.45
N GLY A 181 -0.75 -14.14 -7.04
CA GLY A 181 -0.43 -13.88 -5.63
C GLY A 181 -0.76 -12.47 -5.16
N CYS A 182 -1.44 -11.67 -5.98
CA CYS A 182 -2.01 -10.39 -5.59
C CYS A 182 -3.55 -10.44 -5.66
N THR A 183 -4.22 -9.81 -4.71
CA THR A 183 -5.69 -9.81 -4.64
C THR A 183 -6.34 -8.81 -5.61
N GLY A 184 -5.58 -7.88 -6.16
CA GLY A 184 -6.08 -6.82 -7.05
C GLY A 184 -6.71 -5.62 -6.33
N TYR A 185 -6.70 -5.58 -5.00
CA TYR A 185 -7.18 -4.45 -4.18
C TYR A 185 -6.25 -4.18 -2.99
N THR A 186 -6.32 -2.97 -2.42
CA THR A 186 -5.56 -2.59 -1.20
C THR A 186 -6.42 -2.63 0.06
N LEU A 187 -5.78 -2.80 1.22
CA LEU A 187 -6.41 -2.71 2.56
C LEU A 187 -6.40 -1.29 3.15
N THR A 188 -6.04 -0.28 2.34
CA THR A 188 -6.08 1.14 2.74
C THR A 188 -7.25 1.88 2.08
N ARG A 189 -8.24 2.29 2.89
CA ARG A 189 -9.37 3.10 2.44
C ARG A 189 -8.91 4.52 2.08
N VAL A 190 -9.26 4.95 0.86
CA VAL A 190 -9.02 6.31 0.38
C VAL A 190 -10.34 6.91 -0.10
N ASN A 191 -10.64 8.14 0.32
CA ASN A 191 -11.78 8.90 -0.17
C ASN A 191 -11.34 9.84 -1.30
N TRP A 192 -11.80 9.59 -2.53
CA TRP A 192 -11.48 10.41 -3.70
C TRP A 192 -12.52 11.48 -4.02
N THR A 193 -13.60 11.60 -3.24
CA THR A 193 -14.62 12.64 -3.43
C THR A 193 -14.00 14.03 -3.32
N GLY A 194 -14.25 14.88 -4.31
CA GLY A 194 -13.70 16.24 -4.36
C GLY A 194 -12.18 16.27 -4.52
N THR A 195 -11.58 15.28 -5.18
CA THR A 195 -10.13 15.23 -5.45
C THR A 195 -9.60 16.53 -6.07
N VAL A 196 -8.49 17.04 -5.53
CA VAL A 196 -7.82 18.26 -6.01
C VAL A 196 -6.37 17.94 -6.34
N LYS A 197 -5.95 18.17 -7.59
CA LYS A 197 -4.58 17.92 -8.09
C LYS A 197 -4.06 16.49 -7.79
N GLY A 198 -4.96 15.51 -7.84
CA GLY A 198 -4.64 14.10 -7.56
C GLY A 198 -4.39 13.80 -6.08
N HIS A 199 -4.90 14.63 -5.16
CA HIS A 199 -4.91 14.33 -3.74
C HIS A 199 -6.31 13.91 -3.27
N PRO A 200 -6.40 12.86 -2.45
CA PRO A 200 -7.68 12.44 -1.87
C PRO A 200 -8.19 13.45 -0.85
N TYR A 201 -9.47 13.31 -0.50
CA TYR A 201 -10.12 14.05 0.57
C TYR A 201 -9.30 13.95 1.87
N THR A 202 -9.21 15.07 2.60
CA THR A 202 -8.48 15.15 3.87
C THR A 202 -9.43 15.48 5.01
N TYR A 203 -9.71 14.48 5.84
CA TYR A 203 -10.56 14.59 7.03
C TYR A 203 -9.96 15.54 8.06
N LYS A 204 -10.84 16.31 8.72
CA LYS A 204 -10.54 17.29 9.76
C LYS A 204 -11.03 16.83 11.14
N PRO A 205 -10.56 17.43 12.24
CA PRO A 205 -10.90 16.99 13.60
C PRO A 205 -12.41 16.88 13.87
N LYS A 206 -13.21 17.82 13.35
CA LYS A 206 -14.67 17.85 13.54
C LYS A 206 -15.41 16.65 12.93
N GLU A 207 -14.77 15.94 12.00
CA GLU A 207 -15.35 14.77 11.33
C GLU A 207 -14.99 13.47 12.04
N VAL A 208 -14.05 13.49 12.99
CA VAL A 208 -13.59 12.30 13.72
C VAL A 208 -14.63 11.92 14.76
N VAL A 209 -15.60 11.12 14.32
CA VAL A 209 -16.70 10.56 15.12
C VAL A 209 -16.81 9.05 14.88
N PRO A 210 -17.43 8.28 15.79
CA PRO A 210 -17.52 6.82 15.66
C PRO A 210 -18.10 6.34 14.33
N GLU A 211 -19.10 7.04 13.80
CA GLU A 211 -19.77 6.73 12.53
C GLU A 211 -18.85 6.90 11.33
N LEU A 212 -17.85 7.79 11.41
CA LEU A 212 -16.83 7.90 10.38
C LEU A 212 -15.98 6.61 10.34
N ILE A 213 -15.51 6.14 11.49
CA ILE A 213 -14.68 4.92 11.58
C ILE A 213 -15.45 3.71 11.03
N GLN A 214 -16.71 3.52 11.43
CA GLN A 214 -17.54 2.42 10.94
C GLN A 214 -17.78 2.48 9.43
N ARG A 215 -17.95 3.68 8.86
CA ARG A 215 -18.05 3.85 7.40
C ARG A 215 -16.75 3.52 6.69
N LEU A 216 -15.60 3.89 7.26
CA LEU A 216 -14.29 3.65 6.66
C LEU A 216 -13.89 2.17 6.66
N ARG A 217 -14.40 1.38 7.61
CA ARG A 217 -14.21 -0.09 7.65
C ARG A 217 -14.83 -0.80 6.45
N ARG A 218 -15.97 -0.32 5.93
CA ARG A 218 -16.73 -1.01 4.86
C ARG A 218 -15.90 -1.25 3.60
N SER A 219 -15.77 -2.52 3.22
CA SER A 219 -15.05 -2.98 2.03
C SER A 219 -15.92 -3.90 1.17
N ASN A 220 -15.80 -3.75 -0.15
CA ASN A 220 -16.45 -4.63 -1.13
C ASN A 220 -15.58 -5.86 -1.47
N HIS A 221 -14.28 -5.81 -1.19
CA HIS A 221 -13.31 -6.84 -1.59
C HIS A 221 -12.83 -7.72 -0.44
N SER A 222 -13.01 -7.25 0.80
CA SER A 222 -12.63 -7.94 2.02
C SER A 222 -13.70 -7.76 3.08
N SER A 223 -13.57 -8.43 4.22
CA SER A 223 -14.43 -8.16 5.38
C SER A 223 -14.31 -6.72 5.87
N SER A 224 -13.11 -6.13 5.79
CA SER A 224 -12.87 -4.72 6.16
C SER A 224 -11.59 -4.14 5.55
N TYR A 225 -11.48 -2.81 5.53
CA TYR A 225 -10.20 -2.11 5.37
C TYR A 225 -9.45 -2.05 6.71
N PHE A 226 -8.12 -2.17 6.68
CA PHE A 226 -7.30 -2.05 7.90
C PHE A 226 -6.89 -0.62 8.21
N PHE A 227 -6.70 0.19 7.17
CA PHE A 227 -6.21 1.55 7.31
C PHE A 227 -7.11 2.53 6.57
N ALA A 228 -7.09 3.80 6.98
CA ALA A 228 -7.70 4.88 6.23
C ALA A 228 -6.77 6.08 6.09
N ARG A 229 -6.97 6.83 5.01
CA ARG A 229 -6.31 8.13 4.75
C ARG A 229 -7.26 9.04 3.95
N LYS A 230 -7.10 10.36 4.00
CA LYS A 230 -6.03 11.15 4.65
C LYS A 230 -6.60 11.96 5.82
N PHE A 231 -5.92 11.99 6.96
CA PHE A 231 -6.32 12.80 8.11
C PHE A 231 -5.33 13.95 8.28
N THR A 232 -5.76 15.13 8.74
CA THR A 232 -4.79 16.17 9.14
C THR A 232 -4.15 15.87 10.49
N PRO A 233 -2.95 16.41 10.80
CA PRO A 233 -2.24 16.09 12.05
C PRO A 233 -3.01 16.43 13.32
N ASP A 234 -3.84 17.47 13.29
CA ASP A 234 -4.75 17.89 14.36
C ASP A 234 -5.86 16.87 14.66
N CYS A 235 -6.08 15.87 13.80
CA CYS A 235 -6.98 14.76 14.09
C CYS A 235 -6.43 13.81 15.18
N LEU A 236 -5.15 13.91 15.56
CA LEU A 236 -4.55 13.00 16.54
C LEU A 236 -5.32 12.97 17.86
N LYS A 237 -5.66 14.13 18.42
CA LYS A 237 -6.36 14.24 19.71
C LYS A 237 -7.75 13.57 19.68
N PRO A 238 -8.67 13.90 18.75
CA PRO A 238 -9.96 13.21 18.71
C PRO A 238 -9.85 11.73 18.32
N LEU A 239 -8.86 11.32 17.53
CA LEU A 239 -8.62 9.90 17.22
C LEU A 239 -8.23 9.10 18.47
N LEU A 240 -7.31 9.63 19.28
CA LEU A 240 -6.93 9.01 20.55
C LEU A 240 -8.11 8.95 21.54
N ALA A 241 -8.98 9.96 21.55
CA ALA A 241 -10.14 9.99 22.43
C ALA A 241 -11.16 8.87 22.14
N ILE A 242 -11.19 8.32 20.92
CA ILE A 242 -12.08 7.22 20.52
C ILE A 242 -11.33 5.91 20.23
N ALA A 243 -10.02 5.85 20.53
CA ALA A 243 -9.18 4.71 20.14
C ALA A 243 -9.68 3.41 20.79
N ASP A 244 -9.78 3.39 22.12
CA ASP A 244 -10.14 2.18 22.87
C ASP A 244 -11.64 1.85 22.78
N SER A 245 -12.49 2.87 22.66
CA SER A 245 -13.95 2.71 22.65
C SER A 245 -14.51 2.36 21.27
N VAL A 246 -13.78 2.70 20.19
CA VAL A 246 -14.25 2.55 18.80
C VAL A 246 -13.21 1.89 17.90
N ILE A 247 -12.02 2.47 17.75
CA ILE A 247 -11.05 2.04 16.71
C ILE A 247 -10.52 0.63 17.01
N PHE A 248 -10.18 0.36 18.26
CA PHE A 248 -9.66 -0.92 18.73
C PHE A 248 -10.73 -1.81 19.36
N ARG A 249 -12.00 -1.44 19.17
CA ARG A 249 -13.16 -2.26 19.49
C ARG A 249 -13.69 -2.89 18.20
N ASP A 250 -13.24 -4.12 17.97
CA ASP A 250 -13.54 -4.91 16.77
C ASP A 250 -14.83 -5.72 16.89
#